data_AF-A0A8J7ZCB0-F1
#
_entry.id   AF-A0A8J7ZCB0-F1
#
_cell.length_a   1.000
_cell.length_b   1.000
_cell.length_c   1.000
_cell.angle_alpha   90.00
_cell.angle_beta   90.00
_cell.angle_gamma   90.00
#
_symmetry.space_group_name_H-M   'P 1'
#
loop_
_entity.id
_entity.type
_entity.pdbx_description
1 polymer ?
#
loop_
_entity_poly.entity_id
_entity_poly.type
_entity_poly.pdbx_seq_one_letter_code
_entity_poly.pdbx_strand_id
1 'polypeptide(L)'
;MTNLYTDVKPGPNPPEIVYAVIETPQGSKNKFEFDKEIMAIYLDRVLYSSVVFPISYGFIPRTLGDDKDPLDIMVLITEPTFPGCIVAARPIGVLNMRDEKGNDDKIIAVAHNDPRLDEAQDLEWIPKHQLIEIKQFFSDYKKLEKGKKTEVKGWAGKEVAFEIINQSIEFFKEKYFDIMNKKIKP
;
A
#
# COMPACT_ATOMS: atom_id res chain seq x y z
N MET A 1 11.95 20.05 1.27
CA MET A 1 11.62 18.71 1.79
C MET A 1 10.94 17.98 0.64
N THR A 2 11.34 16.75 0.34
CA THR A 2 10.77 15.97 -0.77
C THR A 2 9.36 15.52 -0.41
N ASN A 3 8.37 15.79 -1.27
CA ASN A 3 7.04 15.23 -1.11
C ASN A 3 7.05 13.74 -1.51
N LEU A 4 6.90 12.85 -0.54
CA LEU A 4 6.95 11.40 -0.75
C LEU A 4 5.85 10.88 -1.70
N TYR A 5 4.77 11.63 -1.87
CA TYR A 5 3.68 11.26 -2.77
C TYR A 5 3.84 11.79 -4.20
N THR A 6 4.17 13.07 -4.37
CA THR A 6 4.21 13.69 -5.72
C THR A 6 5.60 13.80 -6.33
N ASP A 7 6.66 13.89 -5.54
CA ASP A 7 8.01 14.10 -6.07
C ASP A 7 8.70 12.76 -6.42
N VAL A 8 8.28 11.68 -5.76
CA VAL A 8 8.74 10.32 -6.01
C VAL A 8 7.94 9.72 -7.17
N LYS A 9 8.63 9.07 -8.12
CA LYS A 9 7.97 8.33 -9.21
C LYS A 9 7.28 7.06 -8.67
N PRO A 10 6.33 6.44 -9.39
CA PRO A 10 5.68 5.20 -8.92
C PRO A 10 6.63 4.01 -8.77
N GLY A 11 7.80 4.05 -9.42
CA GLY A 11 8.78 2.97 -9.37
C GLY A 11 9.86 3.12 -10.43
N PRO A 12 10.90 2.29 -10.39
CA PRO A 12 11.90 2.21 -11.44
C PRO A 12 11.38 1.54 -12.73
N ASN A 13 10.41 0.63 -12.63
CA ASN A 13 9.76 -0.01 -13.79
C ASN A 13 8.33 -0.49 -13.45
N PRO A 14 7.35 0.41 -13.29
CA PRO A 14 5.97 0.02 -12.99
C PRO A 14 5.28 -0.66 -14.20
N PRO A 15 4.41 -1.67 -13.98
CA PRO A 15 3.98 -2.18 -12.66
C PRO A 15 4.90 -3.25 -12.06
N GLU A 16 5.92 -3.74 -12.78
CA GLU A 16 6.72 -4.91 -12.35
C GLU A 16 7.64 -4.61 -11.16
N ILE A 17 8.14 -3.38 -11.07
CA ILE A 17 8.93 -2.87 -9.95
C ILE A 17 8.44 -1.47 -9.61
N VAL A 18 7.77 -1.37 -8.46
CA VAL A 18 7.23 -0.13 -7.91
C VAL A 18 8.09 0.36 -6.74
N TYR A 19 7.94 1.62 -6.36
CA TYR A 19 8.38 2.12 -5.07
C TYR A 19 7.22 2.02 -4.08
N ALA A 20 7.51 1.50 -2.90
CA ALA A 20 6.64 1.55 -1.74
C ALA A 20 7.22 2.55 -0.74
N VAL A 21 6.45 3.57 -0.37
CA VAL A 21 6.77 4.43 0.77
C VAL A 21 6.19 3.74 2.00
N ILE A 22 7.05 3.18 2.85
CA ILE A 22 6.60 2.46 4.04
C ILE A 22 6.08 3.46 5.07
N GLU A 23 4.81 3.33 5.46
CA GLU A 23 4.23 4.13 6.54
C GLU A 23 4.33 3.37 7.86
N THR A 24 3.92 2.11 7.87
CA THR A 24 3.88 1.29 9.09
C THR A 24 4.75 0.04 8.93
N PRO A 25 5.91 -0.02 9.60
CA PRO A 25 6.75 -1.22 9.58
C PRO A 25 6.05 -2.44 10.19
N GLN A 26 6.42 -3.63 9.71
CA GLN A 26 5.97 -4.90 10.28
C GLN A 26 6.20 -4.94 11.80
N GLY A 27 5.22 -5.48 12.54
CA GLY A 27 5.24 -5.60 13.99
C GLY A 27 4.77 -4.36 14.74
N SER A 28 4.48 -3.26 14.05
CA SER A 28 3.97 -2.04 14.69
C SER A 28 2.50 -2.13 15.08
N LYS A 29 2.16 -1.64 16.27
CA LYS A 29 0.77 -1.32 16.69
C LYS A 29 0.37 0.10 16.33
N ASN A 30 1.34 0.96 16.05
CA ASN A 30 1.10 2.32 15.59
C ASN A 30 0.81 2.27 14.11
N LYS A 31 -0.34 2.81 13.70
CA LYS A 31 -0.67 3.07 12.32
C LYS A 31 -0.24 4.50 12.00
N PHE A 32 0.84 4.60 11.24
CA PHE A 32 1.29 5.87 10.70
C PHE A 32 0.67 6.10 9.33
N GLU A 33 0.64 7.36 8.91
CA GLU A 33 0.25 7.78 7.56
C GLU A 33 1.13 8.94 7.10
N PHE A 34 1.30 9.09 5.78
CA PHE A 34 1.83 10.29 5.16
C PHE A 34 0.71 11.29 4.92
N ASP A 35 0.79 12.44 5.57
CA ASP A 35 -0.17 13.53 5.37
C ASP A 35 0.27 14.42 4.19
N LYS A 36 -0.63 14.56 3.21
CA LYS A 36 -0.41 15.27 1.94
C LYS A 36 -0.42 16.80 2.08
N GLU A 37 -0.89 17.34 3.20
CA GLU A 37 -0.93 18.78 3.49
C GLU A 37 0.30 19.22 4.28
N ILE A 38 0.66 18.51 5.34
CA ILE A 38 1.84 18.83 6.17
C ILE A 38 3.14 18.23 5.62
N MET A 39 3.05 17.30 4.66
CA MET A 39 4.18 16.63 4.00
C MET A 39 5.08 15.86 4.98
N ALA A 40 4.47 15.18 5.96
CA ALA A 40 5.17 14.45 7.00
C ALA A 40 4.47 13.13 7.32
N ILE A 41 5.26 12.17 7.81
CA ILE A 41 4.70 10.99 8.47
C ILE A 41 4.19 11.41 9.85
N TYR A 42 2.95 11.07 10.14
CA TYR A 42 2.33 11.31 11.43
C TYR A 42 1.68 10.04 11.97
N LEU A 43 1.44 10.01 13.28
CA LEU A 43 0.67 8.95 13.91
C LEU A 43 -0.82 9.24 13.69
N ASP A 44 -1.46 8.51 12.78
CA ASP A 44 -2.93 8.53 12.61
C ASP A 44 -3.59 7.99 13.89
N ARG A 45 -3.21 6.78 14.29
CA ARG A 45 -3.68 6.17 15.54
C ARG A 45 -2.83 5.01 16.03
N VAL A 46 -3.00 4.67 17.30
CA VAL A 46 -2.65 3.34 17.82
C VAL A 46 -3.83 2.40 17.55
N LEU A 47 -3.58 1.21 17.02
CA LEU A 47 -4.66 0.24 16.74
C LEU A 47 -5.44 -0.09 18.01
N TYR A 48 -6.78 -0.10 17.90
CA TYR A 48 -7.68 -0.28 19.03
C TYR A 48 -7.68 -1.74 19.51
N SER A 49 -7.58 -2.67 18.55
CA SER A 49 -7.41 -4.10 18.79
C SER A 49 -5.99 -4.45 19.26
N SER A 50 -5.83 -5.56 19.98
CA SER A 50 -4.51 -6.07 20.38
C SER A 50 -3.82 -6.83 19.24
N VAL A 51 -3.59 -6.14 18.12
CA VAL A 51 -2.95 -6.66 16.91
C VAL A 51 -1.82 -5.74 16.49
N VAL A 52 -0.92 -6.26 15.66
CA VAL A 52 0.17 -5.51 15.02
C VAL A 52 0.15 -5.79 13.53
N PHE A 53 0.70 -4.88 12.72
CA PHE A 53 0.82 -5.09 11.29
C PHE A 53 1.68 -6.33 10.99
N PRO A 54 1.15 -7.36 10.31
CA PRO A 54 1.87 -8.62 10.06
C PRO A 54 2.93 -8.49 8.96
N ILE A 55 2.90 -7.38 8.20
CA ILE A 55 3.72 -7.09 7.04
C ILE A 55 3.96 -5.58 6.98
N SER A 56 5.08 -5.15 6.37
CA SER A 56 5.33 -3.71 6.20
C SER A 56 4.29 -3.12 5.25
N TYR A 57 3.77 -1.95 5.60
CA TYR A 57 2.62 -1.35 4.94
C TYR A 57 2.90 0.10 4.57
N GLY A 58 2.37 0.53 3.43
CA GLY A 58 2.37 1.92 3.01
C GLY A 58 1.71 2.08 1.65
N PHE A 59 2.23 2.97 0.82
CA PHE A 59 1.59 3.30 -0.46
C PHE A 59 2.57 3.39 -1.63
N ILE A 60 2.04 3.34 -2.86
CA ILE A 60 2.78 3.56 -4.10
C ILE A 60 2.67 5.05 -4.49
N PRO A 61 3.79 5.81 -4.61
CA PRO A 61 3.75 7.21 -5.03
C PRO A 61 3.10 7.42 -6.40
N ARG A 62 2.49 8.59 -6.61
CA ARG A 62 1.82 8.95 -7.87
C ARG A 62 0.83 7.89 -8.38
N THR A 63 0.06 7.33 -7.46
CA THR A 63 -1.10 6.48 -7.74
C THR A 63 -2.33 7.06 -7.06
N LEU A 64 -3.51 6.70 -7.54
CA LEU A 64 -4.78 7.10 -6.94
C LEU A 64 -5.76 5.92 -7.00
N GLY A 65 -6.19 5.44 -5.84
CA GLY A 65 -7.22 4.42 -5.67
C GLY A 65 -8.63 4.99 -5.78
N ASP A 66 -9.61 4.09 -5.82
CA ASP A 66 -11.04 4.42 -5.86
C ASP A 66 -11.51 5.21 -4.62
N ASP A 67 -10.87 4.96 -3.48
CA ASP A 67 -11.08 5.65 -2.20
C ASP A 67 -10.51 7.08 -2.16
N LYS A 68 -9.86 7.50 -3.26
CA LYS A 68 -9.19 8.80 -3.46
C LYS A 68 -7.89 8.98 -2.68
N ASP A 69 -7.35 7.91 -2.11
CA ASP A 69 -6.05 7.87 -1.48
C ASP A 69 -5.03 7.16 -2.39
N PRO A 70 -3.71 7.27 -2.13
CA PRO A 70 -2.71 6.54 -2.90
C PRO A 70 -2.94 5.02 -2.78
N LEU A 71 -2.61 4.25 -3.81
CA LEU A 71 -2.80 2.80 -3.80
C LEU A 71 -1.93 2.15 -2.72
N ASP A 72 -2.56 1.38 -1.85
CA ASP A 72 -1.93 0.68 -0.74
C ASP A 72 -1.06 -0.49 -1.21
N ILE A 73 0.06 -0.68 -0.52
CA ILE A 73 1.00 -1.78 -0.76
C ILE A 73 1.53 -2.35 0.56
N MET A 74 1.55 -3.68 0.61
CA MET A 74 2.18 -4.49 1.63
C MET A 74 3.48 -5.07 1.06
N VAL A 75 4.58 -4.92 1.77
CA VAL A 75 5.90 -5.37 1.33
C VAL A 75 6.44 -6.40 2.30
N LEU A 76 6.63 -7.62 1.81
CA LEU A 76 7.41 -8.63 2.50
C LEU A 76 8.89 -8.23 2.41
N ILE A 77 9.52 -8.09 3.56
CA ILE A 77 10.94 -7.76 3.72
C ILE A 77 11.45 -8.50 4.96
N THR A 78 12.69 -9.00 4.92
CA THR A 78 13.23 -9.81 6.02
C THR A 78 13.38 -9.01 7.30
N GLU A 79 13.87 -7.78 7.20
CA GLU A 79 14.09 -6.90 8.35
C GLU A 79 13.16 -5.68 8.24
N PRO A 80 12.37 -5.36 9.27
CA PRO A 80 11.54 -4.16 9.29
C PRO A 80 12.35 -2.89 9.05
N THR A 81 11.79 -1.96 8.28
CA THR A 81 12.40 -0.67 8.00
C THR A 81 11.91 0.39 9.00
N PHE A 82 11.77 1.63 8.55
CA PHE A 82 11.26 2.76 9.34
C PHE A 82 10.22 3.54 8.52
N PRO A 83 9.30 4.28 9.17
CA PRO A 83 8.32 5.11 8.46
C PRO A 83 8.98 6.16 7.56
N GLY A 84 8.49 6.29 6.33
CA GLY A 84 9.05 7.14 5.27
C GLY A 84 10.16 6.47 4.43
N CYS A 85 10.58 5.24 4.76
CA CYS A 85 11.56 4.51 3.96
C CYS A 85 10.96 4.14 2.59
N ILE A 86 11.69 4.43 1.51
CA ILE A 86 11.29 4.04 0.14
C ILE A 86 11.94 2.70 -0.19
N VAL A 87 11.11 1.70 -0.51
CA VAL A 87 11.54 0.34 -0.87
C VAL A 87 11.16 0.07 -2.33
N ALA A 88 12.13 -0.33 -3.16
CA ALA A 88 11.80 -0.94 -4.46
C ALA A 88 11.16 -2.31 -4.22
N ALA A 89 9.98 -2.55 -4.78
CA ALA A 89 9.18 -3.74 -4.50
C ALA A 89 8.64 -4.36 -5.79
N ARG A 90 8.65 -5.69 -5.87
CA ARG A 90 8.07 -6.50 -6.96
C ARG A 90 6.67 -6.96 -6.57
N PRO A 91 5.57 -6.46 -7.17
CA PRO A 91 4.24 -6.95 -6.86
C PRO A 91 4.06 -8.40 -7.29
N ILE A 92 3.45 -9.21 -6.42
CA ILE A 92 3.22 -10.65 -6.63
C ILE A 92 1.74 -11.05 -6.48
N GLY A 93 0.88 -10.10 -6.13
CA GLY A 93 -0.57 -10.29 -6.03
C GLY A 93 -1.27 -9.10 -5.38
N VAL A 94 -2.55 -9.29 -5.06
CA VAL A 94 -3.39 -8.28 -4.42
C VAL A 94 -4.38 -8.93 -3.44
N LEU A 95 -4.61 -8.27 -2.31
CA LEU A 95 -5.72 -8.58 -1.40
C LEU A 95 -6.90 -7.68 -1.77
N ASN A 96 -7.96 -8.27 -2.32
CA ASN A 96 -9.16 -7.54 -2.64
C ASN A 96 -10.01 -7.30 -1.40
N MET A 97 -10.28 -6.03 -1.09
CA MET A 97 -11.10 -5.66 0.05
C MET A 97 -11.89 -4.37 -0.17
N ARG A 98 -12.88 -4.17 0.68
CA ARG A 98 -13.71 -2.97 0.75
C ARG A 98 -13.76 -2.48 2.18
N ASP A 99 -13.84 -1.16 2.33
CA ASP A 99 -14.16 -0.51 3.59
C ASP A 99 -15.30 0.50 3.40
N GLU A 100 -15.53 1.35 4.41
CA GLU A 100 -16.58 2.37 4.35
C GLU A 100 -16.41 3.43 3.24
N LYS A 101 -15.20 3.60 2.67
CA LYS A 101 -14.91 4.58 1.62
C LYS A 101 -15.04 3.99 0.21
N GLY A 102 -14.94 2.67 0.04
CA GLY A 102 -15.05 2.03 -1.27
C GLY A 102 -14.21 0.76 -1.43
N ASN A 103 -13.75 0.51 -2.65
CA ASN A 103 -12.72 -0.50 -2.90
C ASN A 103 -11.39 -0.01 -2.30
N ASP A 104 -10.74 -0.89 -1.55
CA ASP A 104 -9.51 -0.60 -0.79
C ASP A 104 -8.49 -1.72 -1.06
N ASP A 105 -8.26 -2.04 -2.34
CA ASP A 105 -7.40 -3.13 -2.75
C ASP A 105 -5.95 -2.89 -2.30
N LYS A 106 -5.31 -3.91 -1.73
CA LYS A 106 -3.96 -3.82 -1.17
C LYS A 106 -3.00 -4.69 -1.95
N ILE A 107 -2.06 -4.07 -2.65
CA ILE A 107 -1.01 -4.79 -3.38
C ILE A 107 -0.16 -5.56 -2.38
N ILE A 108 0.21 -6.80 -2.69
CA ILE A 108 1.27 -7.52 -1.96
C ILE A 108 2.49 -7.67 -2.86
N ALA A 109 3.65 -7.31 -2.32
CA ALA A 109 4.90 -7.27 -3.01
C ALA A 109 6.04 -7.83 -2.13
N VAL A 110 7.16 -8.13 -2.77
CA VAL A 110 8.41 -8.48 -2.08
C VAL A 110 9.46 -7.40 -2.30
N ALA A 111 10.31 -7.14 -1.31
CA ALA A 111 11.41 -6.20 -1.44
C ALA A 111 12.38 -6.66 -2.55
N HIS A 112 12.58 -5.81 -3.56
CA HIS A 112 13.38 -6.14 -4.75
C HIS A 112 14.85 -6.40 -4.42
N ASN A 113 15.39 -5.68 -3.43
CA ASN A 113 16.80 -5.73 -3.04
C ASN A 113 17.06 -6.66 -1.83
N ASP A 114 16.10 -7.51 -1.45
CA ASP A 114 16.30 -8.55 -0.45
C ASP A 114 16.58 -9.90 -1.14
N PRO A 115 17.83 -10.38 -1.15
CA PRO A 115 18.20 -11.59 -1.90
C PRO A 115 17.48 -12.86 -1.40
N ARG A 116 16.92 -12.82 -0.18
CA ARG A 116 16.12 -13.94 0.36
C ARG A 116 14.77 -14.09 -0.34
N LEU A 117 14.36 -13.08 -1.10
CA LEU A 117 13.05 -12.99 -1.76
C LEU A 117 13.17 -13.05 -3.30
N ASP A 118 14.33 -13.37 -3.86
CA ASP A 118 14.56 -13.38 -5.31
C ASP A 118 13.71 -14.41 -6.07
N GLU A 119 13.41 -15.54 -5.44
CA GLU A 119 12.57 -16.59 -6.03
C GLU A 119 11.06 -16.32 -5.84
N ALA A 120 10.69 -15.29 -5.07
CA ALA A 120 9.30 -14.95 -4.81
C ALA A 120 8.69 -14.18 -5.99
N GLN A 121 8.06 -14.92 -6.91
CA GLN A 121 7.48 -14.37 -8.14
C GLN A 121 5.96 -14.25 -8.10
N ASP A 122 5.29 -15.05 -7.26
CA ASP A 122 3.83 -15.17 -7.19
C ASP A 122 3.40 -15.49 -5.74
N LEU A 123 2.10 -15.38 -5.46
CA LEU A 123 1.52 -15.63 -4.13
C LEU A 123 1.83 -17.03 -3.59
N GLU A 124 1.96 -18.03 -4.46
CA GLU A 124 2.23 -19.43 -4.10
C GLU A 124 3.56 -19.62 -3.37
N TRP A 125 4.49 -18.67 -3.51
CA TRP A 125 5.75 -18.68 -2.77
C TRP A 125 5.54 -18.34 -1.28
N ILE A 126 4.51 -17.55 -0.95
CA ILE A 126 4.20 -17.19 0.43
C ILE A 126 3.55 -18.39 1.14
N PRO A 127 4.00 -18.75 2.35
CA PRO A 127 3.34 -19.77 3.17
C PRO A 127 1.83 -19.49 3.30
N LYS A 128 1.00 -20.49 3.00
CA LYS A 128 -0.47 -20.35 3.01
C LYS A 128 -1.01 -19.76 4.33
N HIS A 129 -0.41 -20.10 5.46
CA HIS A 129 -0.83 -19.56 6.75
C HIS A 129 -0.53 -18.07 6.89
N GLN A 130 0.58 -17.58 6.34
CA GLN A 130 0.91 -16.15 6.35
C GLN A 130 -0.12 -15.32 5.54
N LEU A 131 -0.59 -15.85 4.40
CA LEU A 131 -1.68 -15.23 3.64
C LEU A 131 -3.01 -15.19 4.44
N ILE A 132 -3.27 -16.21 5.27
CA ILE A 132 -4.43 -16.25 6.17
C ILE A 132 -4.28 -15.20 7.28
N GLU A 133 -3.11 -15.09 7.90
CA GLU A 133 -2.82 -14.10 8.95
C GLU A 133 -2.98 -12.67 8.43
N ILE A 134 -2.44 -12.36 7.25
CA ILE A 134 -2.60 -11.04 6.62
C ILE A 134 -4.08 -10.74 6.35
N LYS A 135 -4.82 -11.70 5.77
CA LYS A 135 -6.27 -11.55 5.55
C LYS A 135 -7.05 -11.32 6.85
N GLN A 136 -6.71 -12.07 7.90
CA GLN A 136 -7.35 -11.95 9.21
C GLN A 136 -7.08 -10.59 9.84
N PHE A 137 -5.85 -10.08 9.74
CA PHE A 137 -5.49 -8.76 10.24
C PHE A 137 -6.40 -7.67 9.66
N PHE A 138 -6.56 -7.58 8.33
CA PHE A 138 -7.42 -6.56 7.72
C PHE A 138 -8.92 -6.75 8.01
N SER A 139 -9.33 -7.97 8.36
CA SER A 139 -10.69 -8.25 8.82
C SER A 139 -10.96 -7.77 10.25
N ASP A 140 -9.93 -7.78 11.12
CA ASP A 140 -10.09 -7.56 12.56
C ASP A 140 -9.50 -6.22 13.08
N TYR A 141 -8.55 -5.59 12.39
CA TYR A 141 -7.80 -4.47 12.95
C TYR A 141 -8.66 -3.24 13.31
N LYS A 142 -9.75 -3.02 12.56
CA LYS A 142 -10.76 -1.97 12.81
C LYS A 142 -11.93 -2.43 13.70
N LYS A 143 -11.96 -3.68 14.19
CA LYS A 143 -13.13 -4.28 14.86
C LYS A 143 -13.57 -3.57 16.15
N LEU A 144 -12.63 -2.98 16.88
CA LEU A 144 -12.93 -2.19 18.08
C LEU A 144 -13.13 -0.69 17.79
N GLU A 145 -13.00 -0.26 16.53
CA GLU A 145 -13.28 1.10 16.09
C GLU A 145 -14.79 1.24 15.80
N LYS A 146 -15.50 2.04 16.61
CA LYS A 146 -16.96 2.18 16.50
C LYS A 146 -17.38 2.65 15.10
N GLY A 147 -18.27 1.89 14.46
CA GLY A 147 -18.85 2.24 13.17
C GLY A 147 -18.00 1.89 11.95
N LYS A 148 -16.81 1.29 12.14
CA LYS A 148 -15.96 0.82 11.04
C LYS A 148 -16.28 -0.62 10.66
N LYS A 149 -16.22 -0.94 9.37
CA LYS A 149 -16.40 -2.29 8.84
C LYS A 149 -15.47 -2.50 7.67
N THR A 150 -14.90 -3.69 7.57
CA THR A 150 -14.12 -4.14 6.42
C THR A 150 -14.70 -5.43 5.87
N GLU A 151 -14.61 -5.61 4.55
CA GLU A 151 -15.00 -6.82 3.85
C GLU A 151 -13.81 -7.29 3.01
N VAL A 152 -13.24 -8.44 3.36
CA VAL A 152 -12.11 -9.02 2.61
C VAL A 152 -12.62 -10.10 1.66
N LYS A 153 -12.56 -9.83 0.35
CA LYS A 153 -13.04 -10.74 -0.69
C LYS A 153 -12.10 -11.91 -0.91
N GLY A 154 -10.79 -11.66 -0.90
CA GLY A 154 -9.78 -12.70 -1.09
C GLY A 154 -8.53 -12.22 -1.81
N TRP A 155 -7.71 -13.16 -2.25
CA TRP A 155 -6.47 -12.91 -2.97
C TRP A 155 -6.68 -13.06 -4.48
N ALA A 156 -5.99 -12.23 -5.26
CA ALA A 156 -5.81 -12.40 -6.70
C ALA A 156 -4.34 -12.31 -7.10
N GLY A 157 -3.99 -12.92 -8.23
CA GLY A 157 -2.61 -13.04 -8.72
C GLY A 157 -1.99 -11.72 -9.19
N LYS A 158 -0.71 -11.78 -9.58
CA LYS A 158 0.09 -10.60 -9.96
C LYS A 158 -0.48 -9.85 -11.16
N GLU A 159 -1.13 -10.54 -12.10
CA GLU A 159 -1.70 -9.91 -13.30
C GLU A 159 -2.79 -8.90 -12.91
N VAL A 160 -3.66 -9.27 -11.97
CA VAL A 160 -4.69 -8.37 -11.42
C VAL A 160 -4.04 -7.21 -10.66
N ALA A 161 -2.98 -7.49 -9.90
CA ALA A 161 -2.23 -6.44 -9.20
C ALA A 161 -1.63 -5.42 -10.18
N PHE A 162 -1.07 -5.87 -11.30
CA PHE A 162 -0.51 -5.02 -12.34
C PHE A 162 -1.58 -4.16 -13.03
N GLU A 163 -2.75 -4.72 -13.32
CA GLU A 163 -3.88 -3.97 -13.85
C GLU A 163 -4.29 -2.83 -12.90
N ILE A 164 -4.46 -3.13 -11.61
CA ILE A 164 -4.82 -2.13 -10.59
C ILE A 164 -3.75 -1.04 -10.48
N ILE A 165 -2.46 -1.40 -10.41
CA ILE A 165 -1.36 -0.42 -10.33
C ILE A 165 -1.39 0.52 -11.55
N ASN A 166 -1.52 -0.02 -12.76
CA ASN A 166 -1.55 0.78 -13.98
C ASN A 166 -2.76 1.73 -14.01
N GLN A 167 -3.94 1.24 -13.63
CA GLN A 167 -5.15 2.06 -13.53
C GLN A 167 -4.97 3.20 -12.52
N SER A 168 -4.44 2.89 -11.33
CA SER A 168 -4.20 3.92 -10.30
C SER A 168 -3.15 4.95 -10.71
N ILE A 169 -2.11 4.55 -11.46
CA ILE A 169 -1.15 5.49 -12.06
C ILE A 169 -1.84 6.41 -13.06
N GLU A 170 -2.72 5.88 -13.90
CA GLU A 170 -3.42 6.68 -14.91
C GLU A 170 -4.40 7.67 -14.26
N PHE A 171 -5.20 7.22 -13.29
CA PHE A 171 -6.08 8.10 -12.52
C PHE A 171 -5.32 9.22 -11.81
N PHE A 172 -4.14 8.93 -11.27
CA PHE A 172 -3.28 9.97 -10.71
C PHE A 172 -2.90 11.01 -11.76
N LYS A 173 -2.44 10.58 -12.95
CA LYS A 173 -2.02 11.50 -14.02
C LYS A 173 -3.17 12.39 -14.48
N GLU A 174 -4.35 11.81 -14.74
CA GLU A 174 -5.53 12.56 -15.18
C GLU A 174 -5.90 13.65 -14.17
N LYS A 175 -6.01 13.27 -12.89
CA LYS A 175 -6.36 14.21 -11.82
C LYS A 175 -5.28 15.25 -11.57
N TYR A 176 -4.00 14.86 -11.62
CA TYR A 176 -2.88 15.79 -11.45
C TYR A 176 -2.83 16.80 -12.60
N PHE A 177 -3.03 16.34 -13.84
CA PHE A 177 -3.12 17.18 -15.03
C PHE A 177 -4.28 18.16 -14.94
N ASP A 178 -5.46 17.72 -14.49
CA ASP A 178 -6.61 18.59 -14.25
C ASP A 178 -6.35 19.69 -13.22
N ILE A 179 -5.67 19.36 -12.11
CA ILE A 179 -5.29 20.34 -11.08
C ILE A 179 -4.32 21.37 -11.66
N MET A 180 -3.30 20.91 -12.40
CA MET A 180 -2.32 21.80 -13.01
C MET A 180 -2.96 22.72 -14.06
N ASN A 181 -3.88 22.20 -14.89
CA ASN A 181 -4.59 23.01 -15.89
C ASN A 181 -5.57 24.00 -15.26
N LYS A 182 -6.25 23.65 -14.17
CA LYS A 182 -7.10 24.59 -13.42
C LYS A 182 -6.31 25.72 -12.76
N LYS A 183 -5.04 25.49 -12.40
CA LYS A 183 -4.14 26.54 -11.90
C LYS A 183 -3.59 27.47 -13.01
N ILE A 184 -3.65 27.03 -14.28
CA ILE A 184 -3.13 27.77 -15.44
C ILE A 184 -4.23 28.57 -16.16
N LYS A 185 -5.50 28.22 -15.98
CA LYS A 185 -6.62 29.03 -16.49
C LYS A 185 -6.78 30.30 -15.60
N PRO A 186 -6.72 31.50 -16.19
CA PRO A 186 -6.80 32.78 -15.47
C PRO A 186 -8.17 32.99 -14.81
#